data_AF-A0A1Y1RBN1-F1
#
_entry.id   AF-A0A1Y1RBN1-F1
#
_cell.length_a   1.000
_cell.length_b   1.000
_cell.length_c   1.000
_cell.angle_alpha   90.00
_cell.angle_beta   90.00
_cell.angle_gamma   90.00
#
_symmetry.space_group_name_H-M   'P 1'
#
loop_
_entity.id
_entity.type
_entity.pdbx_description
1 polymer ?
#
loop_
_entity_poly.entity_id
_entity_poly.type
_entity_poly.pdbx_seq_one_letter_code
_entity_poly.pdbx_strand_id
1 'polypeptide(L)'
;MRHKKLTKNDAPKNITDHERSLKENDFIVSKTDPKGIITYGNRIFVEISGYAKEEIIGANHNLIRHPFMPKIAFKLAWDLIQQKKEFFGFVKNLSKDGGFYWVFAYITPDLDTKGNIIGYTSVRRKPSPRAVEEITGIYKLLNDAESRGGMKASEKLLNDYLNDNKTTYEKFVHELQMGAIA
;
A
#
# COMPACT_ATOMS: atom_id res chain seq x y z
N MET A 1 10.55 -24.52 -19.01
CA MET A 1 9.83 -24.85 -17.75
C MET A 1 8.97 -23.65 -17.38
N ARG A 2 7.67 -23.81 -17.08
CA ARG A 2 6.86 -22.72 -16.54
C ARG A 2 7.18 -22.59 -15.05
N HIS A 3 7.81 -21.49 -14.64
CA HIS A 3 8.00 -21.20 -13.22
C HIS A 3 6.62 -21.10 -12.55
N LYS A 4 6.49 -21.76 -11.39
CA LYS A 4 5.29 -21.65 -10.55
C LYS A 4 5.13 -20.17 -10.15
N LYS A 5 3.95 -19.59 -10.41
CA LYS A 5 3.66 -18.21 -10.04
C LYS A 5 3.55 -18.08 -8.52
N LEU A 6 4.17 -17.05 -7.96
CA LEU A 6 4.10 -16.76 -6.53
C LEU A 6 2.70 -16.31 -6.11
N THR A 7 2.34 -16.67 -4.89
CA THR A 7 1.08 -16.36 -4.22
C THR A 7 1.36 -15.76 -2.84
N LYS A 8 0.32 -15.30 -2.14
CA LYS A 8 0.50 -14.79 -0.78
C LYS A 8 1.17 -15.79 0.19
N ASN A 9 1.00 -17.09 -0.04
CA ASN A 9 1.61 -18.14 0.79
C ASN A 9 3.13 -18.24 0.63
N ASP A 10 3.67 -17.66 -0.45
CA ASP A 10 5.10 -17.60 -0.73
C ASP A 10 5.74 -16.30 -0.18
N ALA A 11 4.96 -15.45 0.50
CA ALA A 11 5.49 -14.31 1.24
C ALA A 11 6.40 -14.79 2.39
N PRO A 12 7.44 -14.03 2.75
CA PRO A 12 8.32 -14.40 3.85
C PRO A 12 7.54 -14.56 5.17
N LYS A 13 7.83 -15.65 5.88
CA LYS A 13 7.22 -15.93 7.20
C LYS A 13 8.03 -15.32 8.34
N ASN A 14 9.35 -15.26 8.18
CA ASN A 14 10.26 -14.65 9.15
C ASN A 14 10.37 -13.16 8.82
N ILE A 15 9.50 -12.35 9.42
CA ILE A 15 9.51 -10.90 9.25
C ILE A 15 10.53 -10.31 10.21
N THR A 16 11.37 -9.42 9.70
CA THR A 16 12.44 -8.73 10.43
C THR A 16 12.13 -7.25 10.52
N ASP A 17 12.79 -6.56 11.44
CA ASP A 17 12.70 -5.10 11.55
C ASP A 17 13.67 -4.35 10.61
N HIS A 18 14.27 -5.05 9.64
CA HIS A 18 15.17 -4.44 8.68
C HIS A 18 14.41 -3.64 7.61
N GLU A 19 14.48 -2.32 7.72
CA GLU A 19 13.89 -1.39 6.75
C GLU A 19 14.81 -1.16 5.55
N ARG A 20 14.30 -1.45 4.35
CA ARG A 20 14.82 -0.98 3.08
C ARG A 20 14.22 0.38 2.78
N SER A 21 15.03 1.33 2.35
CA SER A 21 14.60 2.70 2.05
C SER A 21 14.72 3.04 0.57
N LEU A 22 13.76 3.81 0.07
CA LEU A 22 13.86 4.47 -1.23
C LEU A 22 14.83 5.66 -1.16
N LYS A 23 15.48 5.96 -2.28
CA LYS A 23 16.18 7.24 -2.47
C LYS A 23 15.15 8.34 -2.72
N GLU A 24 15.57 9.59 -2.53
CA GLU A 24 14.68 10.75 -2.63
C GLU A 24 13.99 10.86 -4.00
N ASN A 25 14.74 10.55 -5.07
CA ASN A 25 14.26 10.63 -6.45
C ASN A 25 13.76 9.28 -7.01
N ASP A 26 13.65 8.25 -6.17
CA ASP A 26 13.15 6.95 -6.62
C ASP A 26 11.61 6.99 -6.77
N PHE A 27 11.15 6.54 -7.92
CA PHE A 27 9.73 6.27 -8.17
C PHE A 27 9.53 4.80 -8.46
N ILE A 28 8.82 4.09 -7.59
CA ILE A 28 8.38 2.73 -7.88
C ILE A 28 7.10 2.83 -8.72
N VAL A 29 7.08 2.15 -9.86
CA VAL A 29 5.90 2.04 -10.73
C VAL A 29 5.55 0.57 -10.90
N SER A 30 4.29 0.22 -10.65
CA SER A 30 3.75 -1.09 -11.05
C SER A 30 2.36 -0.95 -11.67
N LYS A 31 2.02 -1.91 -12.53
CA LYS A 31 0.67 -2.08 -13.05
C LYS A 31 0.15 -3.47 -12.75
N THR A 32 -1.15 -3.58 -12.62
CA THR A 32 -1.85 -4.84 -12.42
C THR A 32 -3.03 -4.99 -13.36
N ASP A 33 -3.49 -6.22 -13.56
CA ASP A 33 -4.80 -6.50 -14.15
C ASP A 33 -5.93 -6.21 -13.12
N PRO A 34 -7.22 -6.29 -13.50
CA PRO A 34 -8.33 -6.04 -12.57
C PRO A 34 -8.38 -6.98 -11.37
N LYS A 35 -7.70 -8.13 -11.43
CA LYS A 35 -7.59 -9.12 -10.35
C LYS A 35 -6.38 -8.86 -9.43
N GLY A 36 -5.62 -7.79 -9.67
CA GLY A 36 -4.45 -7.42 -8.89
C GLY A 36 -3.19 -8.24 -9.22
N ILE A 37 -3.17 -8.94 -10.35
CA ILE A 37 -1.99 -9.64 -10.85
C ILE A 37 -1.04 -8.63 -11.47
N ILE A 38 0.21 -8.61 -11.03
CA ILE A 38 1.22 -7.66 -11.51
C ILE A 38 1.53 -7.96 -12.98
N THR A 39 1.27 -6.98 -13.84
CA THR A 39 1.55 -7.05 -15.29
C THR A 39 2.83 -6.29 -15.65
N TYR A 40 3.21 -5.32 -14.82
CA TYR A 40 4.42 -4.52 -15.01
C TYR A 40 4.98 -4.06 -13.66
N GLY A 41 6.30 -3.96 -13.58
CA GLY A 41 7.02 -3.34 -12.49
C GLY A 41 8.32 -2.76 -13.04
N ASN A 42 8.63 -1.52 -12.69
CA ASN A 42 9.89 -0.90 -13.10
C ASN A 42 11.08 -1.52 -12.33
N ARG A 43 12.31 -1.15 -12.72
CA ARG A 43 13.53 -1.70 -12.12
C ARG A 43 13.56 -1.50 -10.59
N ILE A 44 13.18 -0.32 -10.11
CA ILE A 44 13.18 0.03 -8.68
C ILE A 44 12.21 -0.88 -7.91
N PHE A 45 11.03 -1.19 -8.45
CA PHE A 45 10.09 -2.13 -7.83
C PHE A 45 10.69 -3.52 -7.62
N VAL A 46 11.33 -4.05 -8.66
CA VAL A 46 11.96 -5.38 -8.61
C VAL A 46 13.08 -5.39 -7.57
N GLU A 47 13.99 -4.40 -7.64
CA GLU A 47 15.13 -4.28 -6.73
C GLU A 47 14.71 -4.17 -5.25
N ILE A 48 13.81 -3.24 -4.91
CA ILE A 48 13.42 -3.01 -3.51
C ILE A 48 12.62 -4.19 -2.95
N SER A 49 11.79 -4.85 -3.77
CA SER A 49 11.04 -6.02 -3.36
C SER A 49 11.93 -7.24 -3.09
N GLY A 50 13.12 -7.30 -3.70
CA GLY A 50 14.04 -8.42 -3.58
C GLY A 50 13.61 -9.69 -4.34
N TYR A 51 12.51 -9.65 -5.09
CA TYR A 51 12.10 -10.72 -5.99
C TYR A 51 12.76 -10.56 -7.35
N ALA A 52 13.07 -11.67 -8.02
CA ALA A 52 13.45 -11.61 -9.42
C ALA A 52 12.24 -11.16 -10.26
N LYS A 53 12.49 -10.51 -11.40
CA LYS A 53 11.44 -10.01 -12.28
C LYS A 53 10.49 -11.13 -12.71
N GLU A 54 11.05 -12.30 -13.03
CA GLU A 54 10.33 -13.48 -13.49
C GLU A 54 9.47 -14.12 -12.40
N GLU A 55 9.77 -13.85 -11.12
CA GLU A 55 9.01 -14.32 -9.97
C GLU A 55 7.84 -13.38 -9.63
N ILE A 56 8.09 -12.07 -9.67
CA ILE A 56 7.14 -11.05 -9.21
C ILE A 56 6.11 -10.66 -10.29
N ILE A 57 6.51 -10.66 -11.57
CA ILE A 57 5.57 -10.42 -12.67
C ILE A 57 4.66 -11.64 -12.81
N GLY A 58 3.35 -11.42 -12.76
CA GLY A 58 2.35 -12.46 -12.75
C GLY A 58 1.95 -12.96 -11.36
N ALA A 59 2.59 -12.48 -10.29
CA ALA A 59 2.14 -12.69 -8.91
C ALA A 59 1.04 -11.69 -8.52
N ASN A 60 0.25 -12.01 -7.50
CA ASN A 60 -0.70 -11.03 -6.95
C ASN A 60 0.06 -9.95 -6.15
N HIS A 61 -0.33 -8.68 -6.29
CA HIS A 61 0.32 -7.57 -5.58
C HIS A 61 0.22 -7.70 -4.05
N ASN A 62 -0.72 -8.49 -3.51
CA ASN A 62 -0.80 -8.77 -2.08
C ASN A 62 0.40 -9.57 -1.54
N LEU A 63 1.22 -10.19 -2.40
CA LEU A 63 2.47 -10.90 -2.02
C LEU A 63 3.32 -10.03 -1.10
N ILE A 64 3.54 -8.77 -1.49
CA ILE A 64 4.36 -7.79 -0.77
C ILE A 64 3.59 -7.03 0.32
N ARG A 65 2.32 -7.35 0.60
CA ARG A 65 1.59 -6.68 1.69
C ARG A 65 2.16 -7.08 3.06
N HIS A 66 2.56 -6.10 3.87
CA HIS A 66 2.99 -6.34 5.24
C HIS A 66 1.79 -6.62 6.17
N PRO A 67 1.85 -7.59 7.10
CA PRO A 67 0.74 -7.93 8.00
C PRO A 67 0.40 -6.81 9.01
N PHE A 68 1.36 -5.95 9.35
CA PHE A 68 1.13 -4.72 10.14
C PHE A 68 0.07 -3.78 9.53
N MET A 69 -0.16 -3.83 8.22
CA MET A 69 -1.10 -2.89 7.61
C MET A 69 -2.55 -3.20 8.01
N PRO A 70 -3.28 -2.23 8.59
CA PRO A 70 -4.67 -2.44 8.98
C PRO A 70 -5.53 -2.73 7.75
N LYS A 71 -6.51 -3.62 7.89
CA LYS A 71 -7.41 -4.00 6.80
C LYS A 71 -8.25 -2.81 6.33
N ILE A 72 -8.65 -1.91 7.24
CA ILE A 72 -9.42 -0.71 6.88
C ILE A 72 -8.71 0.20 5.88
N ALA A 73 -7.38 0.32 5.92
CA ALA A 73 -6.63 1.12 4.96
C ALA A 73 -6.78 0.59 3.52
N PHE A 74 -6.78 -0.74 3.36
CA PHE A 74 -7.01 -1.35 2.04
C PHE A 74 -8.48 -1.33 1.63
N LYS A 75 -9.42 -1.46 2.58
CA LYS A 75 -10.84 -1.27 2.28
C LYS A 75 -11.07 0.12 1.70
N LEU A 76 -10.55 1.16 2.35
CA LEU A 76 -10.67 2.54 1.89
C LEU A 76 -10.07 2.74 0.49
N ALA A 77 -8.87 2.19 0.24
CA ALA A 77 -8.27 2.23 -1.08
C ALA A 77 -9.17 1.61 -2.14
N TRP A 78 -9.72 0.42 -1.89
CA TRP A 78 -10.59 -0.25 -2.85
C TRP A 78 -11.94 0.43 -3.02
N ASP A 79 -12.54 0.95 -1.95
CA ASP A 79 -13.79 1.71 -2.03
C ASP A 79 -13.66 2.92 -2.96
N LEU A 80 -12.52 3.61 -2.91
CA LEU A 80 -12.21 4.74 -3.80
C LEU A 80 -11.95 4.27 -5.24
N ILE A 81 -11.08 3.29 -5.41
CA ILE A 81 -10.68 2.78 -6.73
C ILE A 81 -11.88 2.21 -7.50
N GLN A 82 -12.79 1.49 -6.83
CA GLN A 82 -14.02 0.97 -7.46
C GLN A 82 -15.00 2.07 -7.85
N GLN A 83 -14.94 3.25 -7.19
CA GLN A 83 -15.66 4.45 -7.61
C GLN A 83 -14.94 5.24 -8.73
N LYS A 84 -13.89 4.67 -9.32
CA LYS A 84 -13.03 5.34 -10.32
C LYS A 84 -12.32 6.58 -9.76
N LYS A 85 -12.13 6.63 -8.44
CA LYS A 85 -11.36 7.67 -7.75
C LYS A 85 -9.96 7.19 -7.46
N GLU A 86 -9.09 8.14 -7.20
CA GLU A 86 -7.70 7.90 -6.86
C GLU A 86 -7.55 7.63 -5.36
N PHE A 87 -6.47 6.97 -4.99
CA PHE A 87 -6.12 6.74 -3.59
C PHE A 87 -4.68 7.18 -3.32
N PHE A 88 -4.51 7.94 -2.24
CA PHE A 88 -3.22 8.24 -1.64
C PHE A 88 -3.10 7.58 -0.28
N GLY A 89 -1.94 7.05 0.09
CA GLY A 89 -1.75 6.51 1.43
C GLY A 89 -0.36 5.98 1.71
N PHE A 90 -0.04 5.81 2.99
CA PHE A 90 1.22 5.22 3.44
C PHE A 90 1.08 3.69 3.49
N VAL A 91 1.99 2.97 2.84
CA VAL A 91 1.92 1.50 2.79
C VAL A 91 3.25 0.90 3.21
N LYS A 92 3.20 0.05 4.23
CA LYS A 92 4.30 -0.83 4.62
C LYS A 92 4.24 -2.09 3.75
N ASN A 93 5.30 -2.36 3.00
CA ASN A 93 5.44 -3.53 2.16
C ASN A 93 6.54 -4.45 2.69
N LEU A 94 6.44 -5.75 2.40
CA LEU A 94 7.47 -6.76 2.65
C LEU A 94 8.40 -6.88 1.45
N SER A 95 9.68 -7.14 1.73
CA SER A 95 10.65 -7.64 0.76
C SER A 95 10.87 -9.15 0.94
N LYS A 96 11.35 -9.83 -0.11
CA LYS A 96 11.53 -11.29 -0.16
C LYS A 96 12.36 -11.87 1.00
N ASP A 97 13.32 -11.10 1.51
CA ASP A 97 14.20 -11.46 2.62
C ASP A 97 13.55 -11.33 4.01
N GLY A 98 12.27 -10.93 4.08
CA GLY A 98 11.57 -10.70 5.33
C GLY A 98 11.74 -9.30 5.92
N GLY A 99 12.55 -8.44 5.29
CA GLY A 99 12.56 -7.01 5.60
C GLY A 99 11.29 -6.29 5.13
N PHE A 100 11.27 -4.98 5.30
CA PHE A 100 10.14 -4.15 4.87
C PHE A 100 10.59 -2.83 4.25
N TYR A 101 9.67 -2.13 3.61
CA TYR A 101 9.87 -0.75 3.16
C TYR A 101 8.56 0.03 3.20
N TRP A 102 8.65 1.31 3.56
CA TRP A 102 7.53 2.23 3.51
C TRP A 102 7.49 2.98 2.19
N VAL A 103 6.26 3.26 1.73
CA VAL A 103 6.01 4.10 0.56
C VAL A 103 4.86 5.06 0.82
N PHE A 104 4.92 6.25 0.21
CA PHE A 104 3.73 7.03 -0.05
C PHE A 104 3.20 6.64 -1.43
N ALA A 105 2.06 5.96 -1.45
CA ALA A 105 1.45 5.37 -2.63
C ALA A 105 0.36 6.27 -3.21
N TYR A 106 0.34 6.34 -4.53
CA TYR A 106 -0.72 6.88 -5.37
C TYR A 106 -1.23 5.76 -6.27
N ILE A 107 -2.53 5.48 -6.26
CA ILE A 107 -3.15 4.38 -7.01
C ILE A 107 -4.31 4.92 -7.83
N THR A 108 -4.32 4.58 -9.12
CA THR A 108 -5.36 4.95 -10.07
C THR A 108 -5.92 3.72 -10.78
N PRO A 109 -7.24 3.67 -11.05
CA PRO A 109 -7.80 2.68 -11.96
C PRO A 109 -7.45 3.03 -13.42
N ASP A 110 -6.98 2.05 -14.17
CA ASP A 110 -6.81 2.16 -15.62
C ASP A 110 -8.16 1.86 -16.28
N LEU A 111 -8.65 2.74 -17.14
CA LEU A 111 -9.99 2.64 -17.76
C LEU A 111 -9.90 2.41 -19.27
N ASP A 112 -10.80 1.59 -19.82
CA ASP A 112 -11.02 1.50 -21.27
C ASP A 112 -11.87 2.67 -21.82
N THR A 113 -12.09 2.70 -23.13
CA THR A 113 -12.91 3.71 -23.82
C THR A 113 -14.38 3.72 -23.41
N LYS A 114 -14.87 2.66 -22.76
CA LYS A 114 -16.23 2.53 -22.22
C LYS A 114 -16.28 2.85 -20.72
N GLY A 115 -15.14 3.20 -20.11
CA GLY A 115 -15.01 3.50 -18.69
C GLY A 115 -14.99 2.27 -17.79
N ASN A 116 -14.72 1.06 -18.30
CA ASN A 116 -14.53 -0.13 -17.49
C ASN A 116 -13.10 -0.18 -16.94
N ILE A 117 -12.94 -0.67 -15.71
CA ILE A 117 -11.62 -0.88 -15.10
C ILE A 117 -10.93 -2.07 -15.79
N ILE A 118 -9.77 -1.80 -16.40
CA ILE A 118 -8.93 -2.80 -17.08
C ILE A 118 -7.62 -3.10 -16.34
N GLY A 119 -7.37 -2.42 -15.23
CA GLY A 119 -6.18 -2.60 -14.42
C GLY A 119 -6.03 -1.50 -13.38
N TYR A 120 -4.90 -1.50 -12.70
CA TYR A 120 -4.54 -0.45 -11.77
C TYR A 120 -3.08 -0.05 -11.97
N THR A 121 -2.82 1.25 -11.96
CA THR A 121 -1.46 1.80 -11.94
C THR A 121 -1.17 2.31 -10.53
N SER A 122 0.00 1.98 -9.99
CA SER A 122 0.49 2.54 -8.73
C SER A 122 1.86 3.17 -8.91
N VAL A 123 1.96 4.45 -8.52
CA VAL A 123 3.21 5.20 -8.38
C VAL A 123 3.48 5.39 -6.90
N ARG A 124 4.71 5.14 -6.47
CA ARG A 124 5.11 5.22 -5.07
C ARG A 124 6.44 5.94 -4.96
N ARG A 125 6.54 6.82 -3.96
CA ARG A 125 7.76 7.55 -3.65
C ARG A 125 8.15 7.34 -2.19
N LYS A 126 9.34 7.84 -1.83
CA LYS A 126 9.79 7.87 -0.45
C LYS A 126 8.80 8.67 0.42
N PRO A 127 8.31 8.10 1.53
CA PRO A 127 7.45 8.81 2.46
C PRO A 127 8.29 9.72 3.36
N SER A 128 7.68 10.79 3.87
CA SER A 128 8.29 11.62 4.90
C SER A 128 8.55 10.78 6.17
N PRO A 129 9.75 10.84 6.78
CA PRO A 129 10.03 10.12 8.03
C PRO A 129 9.06 10.47 9.15
N ARG A 130 8.71 11.76 9.30
CA ARG A 130 7.70 12.23 10.26
C ARG A 130 6.33 11.61 9.98
N ALA A 131 5.92 11.58 8.72
CA ALA A 131 4.66 10.98 8.33
C ALA A 131 4.60 9.47 8.66
N VAL A 132 5.70 8.74 8.46
CA VAL A 132 5.81 7.32 8.80
C VAL A 132 5.66 7.12 10.32
N GLU A 133 6.29 7.96 11.14
CA GLU A 133 6.16 7.89 12.59
C GLU A 133 4.71 8.10 13.04
N GLU A 134 4.08 9.18 12.59
CA GLU A 134 2.70 9.52 12.94
C GLU A 134 1.70 8.45 12.46
N ILE A 135 1.79 8.04 11.20
CA ILE A 135 0.86 7.04 10.64
C ILE A 135 1.07 5.66 11.27
N THR A 136 2.28 5.33 11.71
CA THR A 136 2.55 4.07 12.41
C THR A 136 1.78 4.02 13.73
N GLY A 137 1.72 5.13 14.48
CA GLY A 137 0.89 5.24 15.68
C GLY A 137 -0.59 4.99 15.40
N ILE A 138 -1.12 5.64 14.37
CA ILE A 138 -2.53 5.49 13.96
C ILE A 138 -2.82 4.07 13.49
N TYR A 139 -1.94 3.45 12.72
CA TYR A 139 -2.12 2.07 12.27
C TYR A 139 -2.10 1.07 13.42
N LYS A 140 -1.33 1.31 14.49
CA LYS A 140 -1.42 0.49 15.72
C LYS A 140 -2.80 0.60 16.35
N LEU A 141 -3.34 1.81 16.52
CA LEU A 141 -4.69 2.02 17.07
C LEU A 141 -5.77 1.35 16.22
N LEU A 142 -5.66 1.44 14.89
CA LEU A 142 -6.59 0.78 13.97
C LEU A 142 -6.49 -0.74 14.07
N ASN A 143 -5.29 -1.32 14.10
CA ASN A 143 -5.11 -2.76 14.30
C ASN A 143 -5.68 -3.24 15.64
N ASP A 144 -5.49 -2.46 16.71
CA ASP A 144 -6.06 -2.76 18.04
C ASP A 144 -7.59 -2.66 18.06
N ALA A 145 -8.17 -1.77 17.26
CA ALA A 145 -9.61 -1.73 17.05
C ALA A 145 -10.09 -2.94 16.22
N GLU A 146 -9.34 -3.33 15.17
CA GLU A 146 -9.65 -4.52 14.35
C GLU A 146 -9.61 -5.81 15.16
N SER A 147 -8.66 -5.96 16.08
CA SER A 147 -8.54 -7.16 16.91
C SER A 147 -9.69 -7.29 17.92
N ARG A 148 -10.24 -6.17 18.40
CA ARG A 148 -11.32 -6.15 19.39
C ARG A 148 -12.72 -6.20 18.79
N GLY A 149 -12.93 -5.56 17.64
CA GLY A 149 -14.27 -5.37 17.06
C GLY A 149 -14.33 -5.54 15.55
N GLY A 150 -13.29 -6.10 14.94
CA GLY A 150 -13.19 -6.28 13.50
C GLY A 150 -13.07 -4.97 12.73
N MET A 151 -13.18 -5.06 11.40
CA MET A 151 -12.97 -3.92 10.51
C MET A 151 -13.93 -2.75 10.76
N LYS A 152 -15.15 -3.03 11.25
CA LYS A 152 -16.13 -1.99 11.60
C LYS A 152 -15.65 -1.10 12.75
N ALA A 153 -14.97 -1.68 13.75
CA ALA A 153 -14.44 -0.91 14.88
C ALA A 153 -13.31 0.03 14.43
N SER A 154 -12.40 -0.45 13.57
CA SER A 154 -11.36 0.40 12.99
C SER A 154 -11.89 1.45 12.02
N GLU A 155 -12.95 1.12 11.26
CA GLU A 155 -13.63 2.08 10.39
C GLU A 155 -14.24 3.21 11.20
N LYS A 156 -14.92 2.87 12.31
CA LYS A 156 -15.44 3.88 13.24
C LYS A 156 -14.31 4.74 13.80
N LEU A 157 -13.24 4.13 14.31
CA LEU A 157 -12.10 4.86 14.88
C LEU A 157 -11.47 5.82 13.88
N LEU A 158 -11.25 5.37 12.64
CA LEU A 158 -10.71 6.22 11.57
C LEU A 158 -11.65 7.40 11.28
N ASN A 159 -12.95 7.16 11.17
CA ASN A 159 -13.92 8.21 10.89
C ASN A 159 -14.02 9.21 12.05
N ASP A 160 -14.04 8.74 13.30
CA ASP A 160 -14.02 9.59 14.49
C ASP A 160 -12.76 10.48 14.47
N TYR A 161 -11.58 9.89 14.25
CA TYR A 161 -10.32 10.63 14.16
C TYR A 161 -10.34 11.72 13.08
N LEU A 162 -10.83 11.40 11.87
CA LEU A 162 -10.91 12.38 10.78
C LEU A 162 -11.91 13.51 11.09
N ASN A 163 -13.04 13.18 11.71
CA ASN A 163 -14.06 14.15 12.10
C ASN A 163 -13.57 15.09 13.21
N ASP A 164 -12.93 14.55 14.26
CA ASP A 164 -12.39 15.32 15.38
C ASP A 164 -11.32 16.33 14.90
N ASN A 165 -10.54 15.93 13.89
CA ASN A 165 -9.54 16.78 13.25
C ASN A 165 -10.08 17.62 12.07
N LYS A 166 -11.40 17.58 11.81
CA LYS A 166 -12.09 18.34 10.75
C LYS A 166 -11.41 18.20 9.38
N THR A 167 -10.99 16.98 9.05
CA THR A 167 -10.23 16.68 7.83
C THR A 167 -10.83 15.50 7.08
N THR A 168 -10.42 15.32 5.82
CA THR A 168 -10.73 14.12 5.04
C THR A 168 -9.50 13.22 5.03
N TYR A 169 -9.68 11.93 4.73
CA TYR A 169 -8.54 11.02 4.66
C TYR A 169 -7.48 11.48 3.65
N GLU A 170 -7.90 11.92 2.47
CA GLU A 170 -7.02 12.45 1.42
C GLU A 170 -6.24 13.66 1.92
N LYS A 171 -6.93 14.66 2.48
CA LYS A 171 -6.28 15.86 3.03
C LYS A 171 -5.28 15.49 4.12
N PHE A 172 -5.68 14.62 5.04
CA PHE A 172 -4.85 14.12 6.13
C PHE A 172 -3.55 13.46 5.63
N VAL A 173 -3.61 12.53 4.67
CA VAL A 173 -2.39 11.85 4.18
C VAL A 173 -1.48 12.79 3.37
N HIS A 174 -2.05 13.77 2.67
CA HIS A 174 -1.26 14.78 1.97
C HIS A 174 -0.56 15.74 2.94
N GLU A 175 -1.27 16.23 3.95
CA GLU A 175 -0.69 17.13 4.97
C GLU A 175 0.42 16.43 5.77
N LEU A 176 0.22 15.16 6.13
CA LEU A 176 1.26 14.31 6.71
C LEU A 176 2.50 14.28 5.81
N GLN A 177 2.33 13.96 4.53
CA GLN A 177 3.45 13.84 3.60
C GLN A 177 4.18 15.17 3.37
N MET A 178 3.47 16.29 3.38
CA MET A 178 4.05 17.63 3.20
C MET A 178 4.65 18.20 4.48
N GLY A 179 4.40 17.59 5.64
CA GLY A 179 4.80 18.13 6.95
C GLY A 179 4.01 19.36 7.37
N ALA A 180 2.80 19.55 6.84
CA ALA A 180 1.96 20.74 7.02
C ALA A 180 1.00 20.62 8.22
N ILE A 181 1.05 19.54 8.99
CA ILE A 181 0.25 19.40 10.22
C ILE A 181 0.91 20.25 11.32
N ALA A 182 0.22 21.35 11.65
CA ALA A 182 0.55 22.27 12.73
C ALA A 182 0.00 21.77 14.08
#